data_AF-A0A1W4WHL4-F1
#
_entry.id   AF-A0A1W4WHL4-F1
#
_cell.length_a   1.000
_cell.length_b   1.000
_cell.length_c   1.000
_cell.angle_alpha   90.00
_cell.angle_beta   90.00
_cell.angle_gamma   90.00
#
_symmetry.space_group_name_H-M   'P 1'
#
loop_
_entity.id
_entity.type
_entity.pdbx_description
1 polymer ?
#
loop_
_entity_poly.entity_id
_entity_poly.type
_entity_poly.pdbx_seq_one_letter_code
_entity_poly.pdbx_strand_id
1 'polypeptide(L)'
;MSDIDENDFEKEKFISIQEETPEVQPSEQREHAPESGWHNAVHLREEHDEKLTYNILTAKYEDHEETLAKQLLASESLSLSWWDTLKLLVHEVIDVIRPDKNHNADDIDIRQYVQIKKIPGGVRNESKLIKGLVFTKNITHKKMLAKIDNPKILLLESAIVYQRTEGRLMSLEPILLVFFPI
;
A
#
# COMPACT_ATOMS: atom_id res chain seq x y z
N MET A 1 -20.56 49.80 26.00
CA MET A 1 -19.46 49.85 25.02
C MET A 1 -18.34 48.97 25.55
N SER A 2 -18.39 47.70 25.19
CA SER A 2 -17.25 46.81 24.92
C SER A 2 -17.84 45.41 24.81
N ASP A 3 -18.31 45.12 23.61
CA ASP A 3 -18.71 43.79 23.17
C ASP A 3 -17.54 42.82 23.37
N ILE A 4 -17.83 41.64 23.93
CA ILE A 4 -16.88 40.53 23.95
C ILE A 4 -16.94 39.95 22.54
N ASP A 5 -15.96 40.31 21.72
CA ASP A 5 -15.79 39.80 20.37
C ASP A 5 -15.66 38.27 20.42
N GLU A 6 -16.59 37.60 19.75
CA GLU A 6 -16.67 36.15 19.47
C GLU A 6 -15.57 35.69 18.49
N ASN A 7 -14.43 36.40 18.47
CA ASN A 7 -13.40 36.32 17.43
C ASN A 7 -12.01 35.89 17.97
N ASP A 8 -11.92 35.52 19.25
CA ASP A 8 -10.69 35.03 19.88
C ASP A 8 -10.62 33.50 20.00
N PHE A 9 -11.68 32.76 19.67
CA PHE A 9 -11.67 31.28 19.65
C PHE A 9 -11.20 30.68 18.31
N GLU A 10 -11.15 31.48 17.24
CA GLU A 10 -10.68 31.04 15.91
C GLU A 10 -9.17 31.28 15.72
N LYS A 11 -8.50 32.05 16.59
CA LYS A 11 -7.08 32.39 16.44
C LYS A 11 -6.10 31.39 17.05
N GLU A 12 -6.54 30.51 17.96
CA GLU A 12 -5.67 29.45 18.52
C GLU A 12 -5.70 28.14 17.72
N LYS A 13 -6.48 28.06 16.64
CA LYS A 13 -6.43 26.90 15.72
C LYS A 13 -5.37 27.04 14.62
N PHE A 14 -4.57 28.11 14.67
CA PHE A 14 -3.35 28.32 13.90
C PHE A 14 -2.11 27.83 14.66
N ILE A 15 -2.18 26.61 15.21
CA ILE A 15 -0.97 25.91 15.65
C ILE A 15 -0.60 24.98 14.49
N SER A 16 0.37 25.47 13.70
CA SER A 16 1.30 24.74 12.85
C SER A 16 1.02 23.25 12.68
N ILE A 17 0.17 22.89 11.71
CA ILE A 17 0.31 21.62 11.02
C ILE A 17 1.29 21.91 9.89
N GLN A 18 2.57 21.68 10.16
CA GLN A 18 3.54 21.46 9.09
C GLN A 18 3.12 20.14 8.44
N GLU A 19 2.37 20.25 7.34
CA GLU A 19 2.18 19.14 6.42
C GLU A 19 3.55 18.94 5.73
N GLU A 20 4.39 18.10 6.34
CA GLU A 20 5.56 17.56 5.64
C GLU A 20 5.03 16.82 4.41
N THR A 21 5.23 17.41 3.24
CA THR A 21 5.05 16.71 1.98
C THR A 21 5.98 15.50 1.99
N PRO A 22 5.48 14.27 1.76
CA PRO A 22 6.36 13.11 1.70
C PRO A 22 7.33 13.30 0.54
N GLU A 23 8.61 13.54 0.85
CA GLU A 23 9.67 13.47 -0.16
C GLU A 23 9.70 12.04 -0.72
N VAL A 24 9.08 11.86 -1.89
CA VAL A 24 9.12 10.59 -2.61
C VAL A 24 10.53 10.43 -3.18
N GLN A 25 11.39 9.70 -2.48
CA GLN A 25 12.74 9.43 -2.95
C GLN A 25 12.71 8.63 -4.27
N PRO A 26 13.63 8.95 -5.22
CA PRO A 26 13.81 8.16 -6.43
C PRO A 26 14.08 6.68 -6.10
N SER A 27 13.61 5.78 -6.96
CA SER A 27 13.71 4.32 -6.79
C SER A 27 15.13 3.78 -6.55
N GLU A 28 16.16 4.59 -6.79
CA GLU A 28 17.58 4.26 -6.68
C GLU A 28 18.13 4.37 -5.24
N GLN A 29 17.41 5.00 -4.30
CA GLN A 29 17.86 5.20 -2.91
C GLN A 29 17.23 4.27 -1.88
N ARG A 30 16.35 3.34 -2.30
CA ARG A 30 15.78 2.34 -1.38
C ARG A 30 16.87 1.39 -0.90
N GLU A 31 17.02 1.25 0.41
CA GLU A 31 17.83 0.16 0.99
C GLU A 31 17.37 -1.17 0.38
N HIS A 32 18.30 -1.88 -0.26
CA HIS A 32 18.06 -3.22 -0.77
C HIS A 32 17.86 -4.14 0.42
N ALA A 33 16.61 -4.53 0.70
CA ALA A 33 16.36 -5.51 1.75
C ALA A 33 17.12 -6.81 1.44
N PRO A 34 17.57 -7.54 2.46
CA PRO A 34 18.22 -8.84 2.27
C PRO A 34 17.34 -9.73 1.39
N GLU A 35 17.96 -10.48 0.47
CA GLU A 35 17.24 -11.40 -0.44
C GLU A 35 16.37 -12.41 0.32
N SER A 36 16.70 -12.66 1.60
CA SER A 36 15.98 -13.54 2.49
C SER A 36 14.78 -12.89 3.21
N GLY A 37 14.55 -11.58 3.14
CA GLY A 37 13.49 -10.94 3.93
C GLY A 37 13.81 -10.84 5.44
N TRP A 38 12.94 -10.17 6.20
CA TRP A 38 13.18 -9.80 7.62
C TRP A 38 12.87 -10.92 8.62
N HIS A 39 12.19 -11.97 8.15
CA HIS A 39 11.75 -13.13 8.94
C HIS A 39 12.55 -14.41 8.61
N ASN A 40 13.65 -14.30 7.85
CA ASN A 40 14.56 -15.42 7.65
C ASN A 40 15.88 -15.13 8.36
N ALA A 41 16.06 -15.79 9.49
CA ALA A 41 17.27 -15.71 10.29
C ALA A 41 18.36 -16.64 9.71
N VAL A 42 18.91 -16.28 8.55
CA VAL A 42 19.88 -17.09 7.77
C VAL A 42 21.22 -17.27 8.51
N HIS A 43 21.55 -16.38 9.45
CA HIS A 43 22.85 -16.34 10.14
C HIS A 43 22.75 -16.55 11.66
N LEU A 44 21.84 -17.41 12.13
CA LEU A 44 21.79 -17.77 13.55
C LEU A 44 23.00 -18.63 13.92
N ARG A 45 23.68 -18.25 15.00
CA ARG A 45 24.82 -19.03 15.50
C ARG A 45 24.28 -20.26 16.25
N GLU A 46 25.03 -21.36 16.19
CA GLU A 46 24.65 -22.61 16.87
C GLU A 46 25.08 -22.63 18.34
N GLU A 47 25.91 -21.67 18.75
CA GLU A 47 26.25 -21.39 20.14
C GLU A 47 25.02 -20.87 20.89
N HIS A 48 24.88 -21.29 22.16
CA HIS A 48 23.78 -20.90 23.06
C HIS A 48 22.36 -21.32 22.61
N ASP A 49 22.21 -22.35 21.77
CA ASP A 49 20.91 -22.88 21.34
C ASP A 49 20.00 -21.82 20.67
N GLU A 50 20.57 -20.74 20.12
CA GLU A 50 19.82 -19.64 19.48
C GLU A 50 18.98 -20.16 18.30
N LYS A 51 19.59 -21.00 17.45
CA LYS A 51 18.92 -21.67 16.32
C LYS A 51 17.80 -22.61 16.75
N LEU A 52 18.00 -23.36 17.85
CA LEU A 52 16.98 -24.26 18.40
C LEU A 52 15.79 -23.45 18.92
N THR A 53 16.08 -22.37 19.67
CA THR A 53 15.06 -21.48 20.24
C THR A 53 14.27 -20.78 19.13
N TYR A 54 14.94 -20.31 18.08
CA TYR A 54 14.30 -19.75 16.89
C TYR A 54 13.34 -20.75 16.24
N ASN A 55 13.79 -21.97 15.96
CA ASN A 55 12.96 -22.99 15.33
C ASN A 55 11.73 -23.34 16.17
N ILE A 56 11.88 -23.45 17.50
CA ILE A 56 10.76 -23.69 18.42
C ILE A 56 9.77 -22.52 18.36
N LEU A 57 10.27 -21.28 18.39
CA LEU A 57 9.43 -20.09 18.32
C LEU A 57 8.69 -20.00 16.98
N THR A 58 9.37 -20.23 15.87
CA THR A 58 8.78 -20.26 14.52
C THR A 58 7.70 -21.34 14.43
N ALA A 59 7.97 -22.56 14.90
CA ALA A 59 6.97 -23.62 14.89
C ALA A 59 5.74 -23.27 15.75
N LYS A 60 5.94 -22.64 16.91
CA LYS A 60 4.83 -22.16 17.75
C LYS A 60 4.07 -21.00 17.13
N TYR A 61 4.75 -20.11 16.44
CA TYR A 61 4.14 -19.03 15.68
C TYR A 61 3.24 -19.59 14.56
N GLU A 62 3.75 -20.53 13.75
CA GLU A 62 2.98 -21.14 12.65
C GLU A 62 1.72 -21.88 13.13
N ASP A 63 1.82 -22.62 14.23
CA ASP A 63 0.68 -23.32 14.85
C ASP A 63 -0.38 -22.33 15.36
N HIS A 64 0.09 -21.24 15.98
CA HIS A 64 -0.80 -20.19 16.48
C HIS A 64 -1.47 -19.42 15.34
N GLU A 65 -0.71 -19.06 14.30
CA GLU A 65 -1.18 -18.40 13.10
C GLU A 65 -2.29 -19.21 12.42
N GLU A 66 -2.05 -20.50 12.21
CA GLU A 66 -3.04 -21.41 11.60
C GLU A 66 -4.30 -21.54 12.47
N THR A 67 -4.15 -21.62 13.79
CA THR A 67 -5.29 -21.71 14.71
C THR A 67 -6.14 -20.45 14.66
N LEU A 68 -5.52 -19.28 14.76
CA LEU A 68 -6.23 -17.99 14.72
C LEU A 68 -6.92 -17.78 13.38
N ALA A 69 -6.24 -18.06 12.27
CA ALA A 69 -6.82 -17.91 10.95
C ALA A 69 -8.02 -18.83 10.74
N LYS A 70 -7.94 -20.08 11.19
CA LYS A 70 -9.07 -21.02 11.14
C LYS A 70 -10.24 -20.59 12.02
N GLN A 71 -9.98 -20.02 13.19
CA GLN A 71 -11.02 -19.46 14.06
C GLN A 71 -11.76 -18.30 13.39
N LEU A 72 -11.03 -17.39 12.73
CA LEU A 72 -11.60 -16.27 11.98
C LEU A 72 -12.40 -16.74 10.76
N LEU A 73 -11.91 -17.77 10.04
CA LEU A 73 -12.66 -18.36 8.94
C LEU A 73 -13.96 -19.00 9.43
N ALA A 74 -13.92 -19.69 10.58
CA ALA A 74 -15.10 -20.30 11.18
C ALA A 74 -16.11 -19.26 11.66
N SER A 75 -15.67 -18.14 12.25
CA SER A 75 -16.58 -17.06 12.66
C SER A 75 -17.31 -16.42 11.47
N GLU A 76 -16.63 -16.30 10.34
CA GLU A 76 -17.21 -15.77 9.09
C GLU A 76 -17.94 -16.84 8.26
N SER A 77 -18.14 -18.05 8.79
CA SER A 77 -18.80 -19.17 8.10
C SER A 77 -18.14 -19.57 6.77
N LEU A 78 -16.82 -19.41 6.67
CA LEU A 78 -16.00 -19.78 5.52
C LEU A 78 -15.39 -21.19 5.69
N SER A 79 -15.10 -21.85 4.58
CA SER A 79 -14.42 -23.15 4.61
C SER A 79 -12.98 -23.00 5.11
N LEU A 80 -12.55 -23.85 6.05
CA LEU A 80 -11.19 -23.88 6.59
C LEU A 80 -10.10 -24.08 5.52
N SER A 81 -10.45 -24.69 4.40
CA SER A 81 -9.54 -24.89 3.26
C SER A 81 -9.21 -23.60 2.49
N TRP A 82 -9.77 -22.46 2.89
CA TRP A 82 -9.26 -21.14 2.49
C TRP A 82 -7.88 -20.84 3.07
N TRP A 83 -7.56 -21.39 4.24
CA TRP A 83 -6.28 -21.11 4.89
C TRP A 83 -5.09 -21.50 4.03
N ASP A 84 -5.13 -22.67 3.38
CA ASP A 84 -4.02 -23.15 2.54
C ASP A 84 -3.71 -22.18 1.38
N THR A 85 -4.75 -21.56 0.81
CA THR A 85 -4.60 -20.57 -0.26
C THR A 85 -4.14 -19.23 0.30
N LEU A 86 -4.73 -18.78 1.41
CA LEU A 86 -4.41 -17.50 2.02
C LEU A 86 -2.99 -17.47 2.60
N LYS A 87 -2.56 -18.55 3.25
CA LYS A 87 -1.21 -18.67 3.83
C LYS A 87 -0.15 -18.37 2.78
N LEU A 88 -0.23 -19.02 1.63
CA LEU A 88 0.71 -18.79 0.53
C LEU A 88 0.72 -17.32 0.05
N LEU A 89 -0.47 -16.74 -0.15
CA LEU A 89 -0.58 -15.35 -0.61
C LEU A 89 -0.09 -14.34 0.43
N VAL A 90 -0.40 -14.56 1.70
CA VAL A 90 -0.01 -13.66 2.80
C VAL A 90 1.51 -13.65 2.97
N HIS A 91 2.16 -14.81 2.95
CA HIS A 91 3.63 -14.86 2.99
C HIS A 91 4.24 -14.14 1.78
N GLU A 92 3.72 -14.36 0.57
CA GLU A 92 4.22 -13.67 -0.64
C GLU A 92 4.02 -12.14 -0.56
N VAL A 93 2.92 -11.69 0.03
CA VAL A 93 2.63 -10.26 0.26
C VAL A 93 3.61 -9.64 1.25
N ILE A 94 3.89 -10.33 2.36
CA ILE A 94 4.82 -9.86 3.40
C ILE A 94 6.25 -9.76 2.86
N ASP A 95 6.66 -10.68 1.97
CA ASP A 95 7.96 -10.62 1.30
C ASP A 95 8.11 -9.39 0.38
N VAL A 96 7.01 -8.93 -0.20
CA VAL A 96 6.99 -7.82 -1.19
C VAL A 96 6.81 -6.46 -0.53
N ILE A 97 5.97 -6.35 0.50
CA ILE A 97 5.65 -5.06 1.13
C ILE A 97 6.79 -4.62 2.03
N ARG A 98 7.34 -3.45 1.71
CA ARG A 98 8.42 -2.80 2.45
C ARG A 98 7.95 -1.40 2.82
N PRO A 99 7.32 -1.23 3.98
CA PRO A 99 6.96 0.08 4.46
C PRO A 99 8.26 0.84 4.74
N ASP A 100 8.42 1.99 4.07
CA ASP A 100 9.62 2.80 4.18
C ASP A 100 9.70 3.39 5.59
N LYS A 101 10.86 3.27 6.23
CA LYS A 101 11.09 3.80 7.58
C LYS A 101 11.29 5.31 7.60
N ASN A 102 11.38 5.94 6.43
CA ASN A 102 11.60 7.39 6.31
C ASN A 102 10.37 8.23 6.66
N HIS A 103 9.20 7.61 6.83
CA HIS A 103 8.02 8.22 7.46
C HIS A 103 7.75 7.49 8.77
N ASN A 104 7.85 8.19 9.90
CA ASN A 104 7.44 7.79 11.25
C ASN A 104 7.23 6.28 11.44
N ALA A 105 8.28 5.58 11.88
CA ALA A 105 8.31 4.13 12.08
C ALA A 105 7.22 3.57 13.02
N ASP A 106 6.44 4.43 13.65
CA ASP A 106 5.41 4.11 14.63
C ASP A 106 4.02 3.83 14.01
N ASP A 107 3.77 4.14 12.73
CA ASP A 107 2.47 3.88 12.06
C ASP A 107 2.63 3.18 10.70
N ILE A 108 2.99 1.89 10.75
CA ILE A 108 3.06 1.04 9.56
C ILE A 108 1.75 0.26 9.41
N ASP A 109 0.79 0.85 8.67
CA ASP A 109 -0.43 0.13 8.27
C ASP A 109 -0.25 -0.57 6.91
N ILE A 110 0.02 -1.88 6.94
CA ILE A 110 0.17 -2.71 5.73
C ILE A 110 -1.07 -2.70 4.82
N ARG A 111 -2.25 -2.37 5.36
CA ARG A 111 -3.51 -2.36 4.60
C ARG A 111 -3.55 -1.25 3.56
N GLN A 112 -2.73 -0.21 3.71
CA GLN A 112 -2.59 0.86 2.72
C GLN A 112 -1.83 0.42 1.47
N TYR A 113 -1.05 -0.67 1.56
CA TYR A 113 -0.20 -1.17 0.47
C TYR A 113 -0.80 -2.37 -0.28
N VAL A 114 -1.87 -2.97 0.25
CA VAL A 114 -2.53 -4.15 -0.35
C VAL A 114 -3.88 -3.77 -0.92
N GLN A 115 -4.12 -4.13 -2.19
CA GLN A 115 -5.45 -4.08 -2.80
C GLN A 115 -5.98 -5.49 -3.05
N ILE A 116 -7.08 -5.86 -2.38
CA ILE A 116 -7.77 -7.14 -2.64
C ILE A 116 -8.78 -6.94 -3.77
N LYS A 117 -8.59 -7.66 -4.89
CA LYS A 117 -9.47 -7.60 -6.05
C LYS A 117 -10.17 -8.94 -6.30
N LYS A 118 -11.49 -8.99 -6.10
CA LYS A 118 -12.30 -10.18 -6.42
C LYS A 118 -12.66 -10.22 -7.91
N ILE A 119 -12.40 -11.34 -8.57
CA ILE A 119 -12.81 -11.64 -9.95
C ILE A 119 -13.77 -12.85 -9.90
N PRO A 120 -15.02 -12.74 -10.39
CA PRO A 120 -15.96 -13.85 -10.38
C PRO A 120 -15.60 -14.90 -11.44
N GLY A 121 -15.95 -16.17 -11.19
CA GLY A 121 -15.89 -17.25 -12.18
C GLY A 121 -14.71 -18.22 -12.09
N GLY A 122 -13.77 -18.00 -11.16
CA GLY A 122 -12.64 -18.91 -10.90
C GLY A 122 -12.78 -19.72 -9.61
N VAL A 123 -11.77 -20.55 -9.32
CA VAL A 123 -11.63 -21.24 -8.03
C VAL A 123 -10.65 -20.51 -7.11
N ARG A 124 -10.79 -20.68 -5.79
CA ARG A 124 -9.95 -19.97 -4.80
C ARG A 124 -8.45 -20.17 -5.05
N ASN A 125 -8.03 -21.38 -5.43
CA ASN A 125 -6.62 -21.74 -5.67
C ASN A 125 -6.01 -21.03 -6.90
N GLU A 126 -6.81 -20.37 -7.73
CA GLU A 126 -6.34 -19.55 -8.86
C GLU A 126 -6.02 -18.11 -8.45
N SER A 127 -6.24 -17.75 -7.18
CA SER A 127 -5.85 -16.45 -6.63
C SER A 127 -4.33 -16.28 -6.68
N LYS A 128 -3.86 -15.09 -7.07
CA LYS A 128 -2.43 -14.79 -7.24
C LYS A 128 -2.10 -13.40 -6.72
N LEU A 129 -0.88 -13.23 -6.24
CA LEU A 129 -0.31 -11.91 -5.99
C LEU A 129 0.06 -11.25 -7.32
N ILE A 130 -0.34 -9.99 -7.47
CA ILE A 130 0.10 -9.14 -8.57
C ILE A 130 0.98 -8.05 -7.97
N LYS A 131 2.25 -7.97 -8.39
CA LYS A 131 3.20 -6.92 -7.98
C LYS A 131 2.91 -5.62 -8.73
N GLY A 132 1.74 -5.03 -8.47
CA GLY A 132 1.23 -3.83 -9.15
C GLY A 132 -0.24 -3.57 -8.84
N LEU A 133 -0.87 -2.67 -9.60
CA LEU A 133 -2.26 -2.27 -9.39
C LEU A 133 -3.19 -2.89 -10.45
N VAL A 134 -4.38 -3.29 -10.02
CA VAL A 134 -5.40 -3.91 -10.89
C VAL A 134 -6.70 -3.11 -10.82
N PHE A 135 -7.08 -2.51 -11.94
CA PHE A 135 -8.30 -1.70 -12.05
C PHE A 135 -9.36 -2.40 -12.90
N THR A 136 -10.64 -2.24 -12.53
CA THR A 136 -11.76 -2.60 -13.42
C THR A 136 -12.07 -1.41 -14.32
N LYS A 137 -11.13 -1.08 -15.19
CA LYS A 137 -11.28 0.00 -16.18
C LYS A 137 -10.77 -0.51 -17.52
N ASN A 138 -11.57 -0.32 -18.56
CA ASN A 138 -11.18 -0.66 -19.92
C ASN A 138 -10.49 0.54 -20.59
N ILE A 139 -9.80 0.29 -21.70
CA ILE A 139 -9.27 1.35 -22.56
C ILE A 139 -10.40 2.29 -23.00
N THR A 140 -10.15 3.60 -22.95
CA THR A 140 -11.18 4.60 -23.23
C THR A 140 -11.55 4.65 -24.71
N HIS A 141 -10.56 4.50 -25.60
CA HIS A 141 -10.77 4.59 -27.04
C HIS A 141 -10.20 3.38 -27.77
N LYS A 142 -10.90 2.87 -28.79
CA LYS A 142 -10.52 1.64 -29.52
C LYS A 142 -9.15 1.71 -30.22
N LYS A 143 -8.67 2.92 -30.53
CA LYS A 143 -7.32 3.11 -31.11
C LYS A 143 -6.22 3.20 -30.05
N MET A 144 -6.56 3.21 -28.76
CA MET A 144 -5.54 3.11 -27.70
C MET A 144 -4.96 1.70 -27.69
N LEU A 145 -3.67 1.60 -27.41
CA LEU A 145 -2.98 0.33 -27.29
C LEU A 145 -3.56 -0.47 -26.11
N ALA A 146 -3.93 -1.73 -26.36
CA ALA A 146 -4.40 -2.64 -25.32
C ALA A 146 -3.26 -3.16 -24.42
N LYS A 147 -2.02 -3.11 -24.91
CA LYS A 147 -0.80 -3.47 -24.18
C LYS A 147 0.28 -2.44 -24.49
N ILE A 148 0.95 -1.95 -23.44
CA ILE A 148 2.05 -0.99 -23.53
C ILE A 148 3.22 -1.57 -22.74
N ASP A 149 4.35 -1.78 -23.40
CA ASP A 149 5.58 -2.20 -22.73
C ASP A 149 6.32 -0.94 -22.21
N ASN A 150 6.78 -0.98 -20.96
CA ASN A 150 7.43 0.14 -20.27
C ASN A 150 6.62 1.47 -20.33
N PRO A 151 5.36 1.49 -19.85
CA PRO A 151 4.52 2.68 -19.91
C PRO A 151 5.07 3.82 -19.05
N LYS A 152 5.00 5.05 -19.56
CA LYS A 152 5.13 6.25 -18.73
C LYS A 152 3.74 6.64 -18.23
N ILE A 153 3.53 6.54 -16.92
CA ILE A 153 2.23 6.76 -16.27
C ILE A 153 2.19 8.17 -15.69
N LEU A 154 1.14 8.92 -16.01
CA LEU A 154 0.83 10.21 -15.40
C LEU A 154 -0.35 10.02 -14.44
N LEU A 155 -0.17 10.38 -13.18
CA LEU A 155 -1.22 10.42 -12.17
C LEU A 155 -1.67 11.87 -12.02
N LEU A 156 -2.97 12.12 -12.14
CA LEU A 156 -3.58 13.44 -11.99
C LEU A 156 -4.67 13.35 -10.94
N GLU A 157 -4.69 14.30 -10.01
CA GLU A 157 -5.78 14.45 -9.06
C GLU A 157 -7.03 15.07 -9.72
N SER A 158 -6.83 15.95 -10.71
CA SER A 158 -7.91 16.67 -11.40
C SER A 158 -8.29 16.07 -12.75
N ALA A 159 -9.54 16.31 -13.18
CA ALA A 159 -10.04 15.92 -14.49
C ALA A 159 -9.52 16.82 -15.63
N ILE A 160 -9.37 16.25 -16.84
CA ILE A 160 -9.06 17.01 -18.06
C ILE A 160 -10.39 17.47 -18.67
N VAL A 161 -10.66 18.78 -18.65
CA VAL A 161 -11.95 19.36 -19.08
C VAL A 161 -11.77 20.27 -20.29
N TYR A 162 -12.77 20.28 -21.19
CA TYR A 162 -12.82 21.19 -22.33
C TYR A 162 -13.27 22.59 -21.88
N GLN A 163 -12.48 23.62 -22.19
CA GLN A 163 -12.84 25.01 -21.97
C GLN A 163 -13.38 25.61 -23.27
N ARG A 164 -14.61 26.17 -23.22
CA ARG A 164 -15.35 26.58 -24.43
C ARG A 164 -14.94 27.95 -24.99
N THR A 165 -14.20 28.75 -24.23
CA THR A 165 -13.63 30.01 -24.71
C THR A 165 -12.40 29.73 -25.58
N GLU A 166 -12.46 30.13 -26.85
CA GLU A 166 -11.39 30.11 -27.87
C GLU A 166 -10.95 28.77 -28.48
N GLY A 167 -11.69 27.67 -28.32
CA GLY A 167 -11.33 26.39 -28.98
C GLY A 167 -9.97 25.83 -28.55
N ARG A 168 -9.46 26.29 -27.40
CA ARG A 168 -8.24 25.79 -26.76
C ARG A 168 -8.61 24.72 -25.75
N LEU A 169 -7.85 23.62 -25.74
CA LEU A 169 -7.89 22.69 -24.62
C LEU A 169 -7.38 23.40 -23.36
N MET A 170 -7.89 23.03 -22.19
CA MET A 170 -7.33 23.49 -20.92
C MET A 170 -5.85 23.07 -20.88
N SER A 171 -4.95 24.02 -20.66
CA SER A 171 -3.53 23.70 -20.47
C SER A 171 -3.36 22.92 -19.16
N LEU A 172 -2.43 21.95 -19.14
CA LEU A 172 -2.05 21.25 -17.90
C LEU A 172 -1.09 22.10 -17.04
N GLU A 173 -0.55 23.20 -17.57
CA GLU A 173 0.33 24.15 -16.85
C GLU A 173 -0.24 24.59 -15.49
N PRO A 174 -1.51 25.05 -15.40
CA PRO A 174 -2.07 25.54 -14.14
C PRO A 174 -2.20 24.43 -13.09
N ILE A 175 -2.43 23.18 -13.51
CA ILE A 175 -2.57 22.03 -12.61
C ILE A 175 -1.18 21.62 -12.07
N LEU A 176 -0.16 21.66 -12.92
CA LEU A 176 1.23 21.40 -12.52
C LEU A 176 1.77 22.48 -11.57
N LEU A 177 1.37 23.74 -11.77
CA LEU A 177 1.81 24.87 -10.94
C LEU A 177 1.14 24.92 -9.56
N VAL A 178 -0.07 24.38 -9.41
CA VAL A 178 -0.76 24.30 -8.10
C VAL A 178 -0.18 23.19 -7.22
N PHE A 179 0.45 22.17 -7.82
CA PHE A 179 1.04 21.04 -7.09
C PHE A 179 2.48 21.28 -6.59
N PHE A 180 3.08 22.42 -6.97
CA PHE A 180 4.33 22.92 -6.37
C PHE A 180 4.11 24.33 -5.81
N PRO A 181 3.34 24.51 -4.72
CA PRO A 181 3.50 25.70 -3.92
C PRO A 181 4.81 25.58 -3.14
N ILE A 182 5.64 26.61 -3.31
CA ILE A 182 6.87 26.91 -2.56
C ILE A 182 6.55 27.05 -1.07
#